data_AF-A0A936W9H1-F1
#
_entry.id   AF-A0A936W9H1-F1
#
_cell.length_a   1.000
_cell.length_b   1.000
_cell.length_c   1.000
_cell.angle_alpha   90.00
_cell.angle_beta   90.00
_cell.angle_gamma   90.00
#
_symmetry.space_group_name_H-M   'P 1'
#
loop_
_entity.id
_entity.type
_entity.pdbx_description
1 polymer ?
#
loop_
_entity_poly.entity_id
_entity_poly.type
_entity_poly.pdbx_seq_one_letter_code
_entity_poly.pdbx_strand_id
1 'polypeptide(L)'
;MTKQEAYDHVKARIVVCFGIEDRVFGGHSKDKDRAKELKKHIAQNGLEPRRVRTIIEQYLYEQDVQSAHLSAQVKKAMDYFFPSK
;
A
#
# COMPACT_ATOMS: atom_id res chain seq x y z
N MET A 1 1.53 -20.55 -0.77
CA MET A 1 1.09 -19.34 -0.06
C MET A 1 -0.42 -19.24 -0.19
N THR A 2 -1.11 -19.15 0.93
CA THR A 2 -2.55 -18.92 1.03
C THR A 2 -2.88 -17.44 0.81
N LYS A 3 -4.16 -17.12 0.57
CA LYS A 3 -4.60 -15.71 0.48
C LYS A 3 -4.31 -14.94 1.77
N GLN A 4 -4.41 -15.58 2.93
CA GLN A 4 -4.14 -14.92 4.22
C GLN A 4 -2.65 -14.56 4.34
N GLU A 5 -1.76 -15.51 4.06
CA GLU A 5 -0.31 -15.25 4.06
C GLU A 5 0.07 -14.15 3.04
N ALA A 6 -0.62 -14.09 1.90
CA ALA A 6 -0.41 -13.04 0.92
C ALA A 6 -0.82 -11.65 1.45
N TYR A 7 -1.92 -11.54 2.21
CA TYR A 7 -2.30 -10.29 2.89
C TYR A 7 -1.33 -9.92 4.01
N ASP A 8 -0.85 -10.90 4.78
CA ASP A 8 0.13 -10.67 5.84
C ASP A 8 1.45 -10.13 5.25
N HIS A 9 1.84 -10.64 4.08
CA HIS A 9 2.97 -10.11 3.32
C HIS A 9 2.74 -8.67 2.87
N VAL A 10 1.52 -8.31 2.43
CA VAL A 10 1.18 -6.91 2.11
C VAL A 10 1.32 -6.03 3.35
N LYS A 11 0.78 -6.46 4.50
CA LYS A 11 0.89 -5.71 5.76
C LYS A 11 2.34 -5.48 6.18
N ALA A 12 3.21 -6.47 6.00
CA ALA A 12 4.64 -6.35 6.33
C ALA A 12 5.42 -5.43 5.36
N ARG A 13 5.03 -5.40 4.08
CA ARG A 13 5.77 -4.67 3.02
C ARG A 13 5.22 -3.28 2.72
N ILE A 14 4.01 -2.97 3.14
CA ILE A 14 3.38 -1.69 2.80
C ILE A 14 4.15 -0.51 3.38
N VAL A 15 4.72 -0.65 4.59
CA VAL A 15 5.52 0.37 5.28
C VAL A 15 6.70 0.90 4.45
N VAL A 16 7.33 0.04 3.65
CA VAL A 16 8.51 0.41 2.85
C VAL A 16 8.16 1.04 1.50
N CYS A 17 6.87 1.20 1.21
CA CYS A 17 6.35 1.89 0.02
C CYS A 17 6.04 3.37 0.28
N PHE A 18 6.13 3.82 1.54
CA PHE A 18 5.93 5.21 1.95
C PHE A 18 7.25 5.80 2.44
N GLY A 19 7.46 7.09 2.18
CA GLY A 19 8.59 7.82 2.77
C GLY A 19 8.53 7.78 4.29
N ILE A 20 9.71 7.69 4.93
CA ILE A 20 9.81 7.53 6.39
C ILE A 20 9.35 8.81 7.11
N GLU A 21 9.73 9.98 6.58
CA GLU A 21 9.49 11.28 7.20
C GLU A 21 8.17 11.90 6.76
N ASP A 22 7.87 11.88 5.46
CA ASP A 22 6.72 12.56 4.86
C ASP A 22 5.49 11.66 4.69
N ARG A 23 5.65 10.34 4.87
CA ARG A 23 4.63 9.31 4.64
C ARG A 23 4.03 9.39 3.24
N VAL A 24 4.80 9.86 2.25
CA VAL A 24 4.33 9.95 0.87
C VAL A 24 4.51 8.62 0.17
N PHE A 25 3.44 8.12 -0.44
CA PHE A 25 3.49 6.91 -1.25
C PHE A 25 4.37 7.11 -2.50
N GLY A 26 5.38 6.26 -2.67
CA GLY A 26 6.27 6.30 -3.82
C GLY A 26 7.06 7.62 -3.94
N GLY A 27 7.35 8.28 -2.82
CA GLY A 27 8.07 9.56 -2.77
C GLY A 27 9.48 9.46 -3.34
N HIS A 28 10.20 8.36 -3.05
CA HIS A 28 11.55 8.11 -3.53
C HIS A 28 11.61 6.95 -4.54
N SER A 29 12.68 6.90 -5.35
CA SER A 29 12.87 5.83 -6.35
C SER A 29 12.81 4.43 -5.74
N LYS A 30 13.40 4.24 -4.54
CA LYS A 30 13.36 2.95 -3.82
C LYS A 30 11.94 2.56 -3.40
N ASP A 31 11.11 3.52 -3.04
CA ASP A 31 9.72 3.29 -2.63
C ASP A 31 8.89 2.83 -3.83
N LYS A 32 9.16 3.39 -5.01
CA LYS A 32 8.51 3.01 -6.28
C LYS A 32 8.85 1.59 -6.69
N ASP A 33 10.12 1.18 -6.57
CA ASP A 33 10.53 -0.19 -6.89
C ASP A 33 9.85 -1.21 -5.97
N ARG A 34 9.81 -0.93 -4.67
CA ARG A 34 9.10 -1.76 -3.69
C ARG A 34 7.60 -1.80 -3.94
N ALA A 35 6.98 -0.67 -4.29
CA ALA A 35 5.58 -0.62 -4.68
C ALA A 35 5.31 -1.45 -5.95
N LYS A 36 6.23 -1.46 -6.92
CA LYS A 36 6.14 -2.30 -8.13
C LYS A 36 6.19 -3.79 -7.80
N GLU A 37 7.07 -4.22 -6.90
CA GLU A 37 7.10 -5.60 -6.41
C GLU A 37 5.80 -5.96 -5.70
N LEU A 38 5.33 -5.09 -4.79
CA LEU A 38 4.11 -5.32 -4.03
C LEU A 38 2.87 -5.39 -4.93
N LYS A 39 2.82 -4.57 -5.99
CA LYS A 39 1.78 -4.62 -7.02
C LYS A 39 1.75 -5.97 -7.74
N LYS A 40 2.92 -6.53 -8.10
CA LYS A 40 3.00 -7.86 -8.73
C LYS A 40 2.47 -8.93 -7.78
N HIS A 41 2.86 -8.88 -6.50
CA HIS A 41 2.38 -9.81 -5.48
C HIS A 41 0.86 -9.76 -5.30
N ILE A 42 0.29 -8.56 -5.22
CA ILE A 42 -1.17 -8.33 -5.13
C ILE A 42 -1.88 -8.97 -6.33
N ALA A 43 -1.39 -8.71 -7.55
CA ALA A 43 -1.99 -9.22 -8.77
C ALA A 43 -1.88 -10.74 -8.90
N GLN A 44 -0.71 -11.31 -8.62
CA GLN A 44 -0.44 -12.75 -8.72
C GLN A 44 -1.29 -13.57 -7.75
N ASN A 45 -1.61 -13.02 -6.57
CA ASN A 45 -2.40 -13.71 -5.56
C ASN A 45 -3.90 -13.37 -5.61
N GLY A 46 -4.34 -12.56 -6.59
CA GLY A 46 -5.74 -12.17 -6.74
C GLY A 46 -6.30 -11.50 -5.48
N LEU A 47 -5.51 -10.61 -4.88
CA LEU A 47 -5.92 -9.89 -3.67
C LEU A 47 -6.95 -8.82 -3.99
N GLU A 48 -7.93 -8.68 -3.10
CA GLU A 48 -9.08 -7.82 -3.36
C GLU A 48 -8.77 -6.36 -3.00
N PRO A 49 -9.21 -5.39 -3.83
CA PRO A 49 -8.96 -3.97 -3.59
C PRO A 49 -9.42 -3.51 -2.21
N ARG A 50 -10.60 -3.96 -1.77
CA ARG A 50 -11.18 -3.57 -0.46
C ARG A 50 -10.25 -3.94 0.69
N ARG A 51 -9.69 -5.14 0.69
CA ARG A 51 -8.87 -5.64 1.79
C ARG A 51 -7.46 -5.05 1.76
N VAL A 52 -6.90 -4.83 0.58
CA VAL A 52 -5.64 -4.08 0.44
C VAL A 52 -5.80 -2.64 0.90
N ARG A 53 -6.91 -1.98 0.57
CA ARG A 53 -7.24 -0.63 1.06
C ARG A 53 -7.26 -0.57 2.58
N THR A 54 -7.95 -1.50 3.24
CA THR A 54 -8.01 -1.57 4.71
C THR A 54 -6.62 -1.69 5.33
N ILE A 55 -5.73 -2.49 4.73
CA ILE A 55 -4.34 -2.63 5.23
C ILE A 55 -3.59 -1.29 5.16
N ILE A 56 -3.75 -0.55 4.06
CA ILE A 56 -3.10 0.76 3.86
C ILE A 56 -3.67 1.80 4.84
N GLU A 57 -4.99 1.85 4.98
CA GLU A 57 -5.69 2.74 5.92
C GLU A 57 -5.24 2.47 7.36
N GLN A 58 -5.20 1.20 7.77
CA GLN A 58 -4.75 0.81 9.10
C GLN A 58 -3.29 1.23 9.34
N TYR A 59 -2.39 0.98 8.39
CA TYR A 59 -0.99 1.39 8.51
C TYR A 59 -0.85 2.91 8.70
N LEU A 60 -1.50 3.72 7.85
CA LEU A 60 -1.38 5.19 7.93
C LEU A 60 -2.04 5.74 9.20
N TYR A 61 -3.14 5.14 9.65
CA TYR A 61 -3.77 5.46 10.92
C TYR A 61 -2.83 5.18 12.11
N GLU A 62 -2.16 4.01 12.13
CA GLU A 62 -1.16 3.65 13.14
C GLU A 62 0.08 4.57 13.13
N GLN A 63 0.31 5.32 12.05
CA GLN A 63 1.41 6.30 11.95
C GLN A 63 0.98 7.75 12.30
N ASP A 64 -0.23 7.93 12.88
CA ASP A 64 -0.80 9.24 13.25
C ASP A 64 -0.83 10.25 12.08
N VAL A 65 -1.07 9.75 10.87
CA VAL A 65 -1.13 10.59 9.67
C VAL A 65 -2.43 11.40 9.69
N GLN A 66 -2.32 12.72 9.57
CA GLN A 66 -3.47 13.63 9.48
C GLN A 66 -4.48 13.14 8.44
N SER A 67 -5.78 13.18 8.77
CA SER A 67 -6.86 12.55 8.01
C SER A 67 -6.91 12.94 6.52
N ALA A 68 -6.63 14.21 6.19
CA ALA A 68 -6.59 14.68 4.81
C ALA A 68 -5.39 14.10 4.03
N HIS A 69 -4.21 14.04 4.67
CA HIS A 69 -3.01 13.42 4.09
C HIS A 69 -3.22 11.91 3.93
N LEU A 70 -3.83 11.26 4.91
CA LEU A 70 -4.18 9.84 4.88
C LEU A 70 -5.06 9.52 3.67
N SER A 71 -6.16 10.26 3.46
CA SER A 71 -7.07 10.02 2.34
C SER A 71 -6.37 10.16 0.99
N ALA A 72 -5.53 11.19 0.83
CA ALA A 72 -4.76 11.42 -0.39
C ALA A 72 -3.77 10.28 -0.66
N GLN A 73 -3.05 9.81 0.37
CA GLN A 73 -2.08 8.74 0.23
C GLN A 73 -2.73 7.37 -0.01
N VAL A 74 -3.85 7.07 0.66
CA VAL A 74 -4.65 5.87 0.39
C VAL A 74 -5.12 5.87 -1.06
N LYS A 75 -5.70 6.98 -1.53
CA LYS A 75 -6.15 7.09 -2.93
C LYS A 75 -5.00 6.86 -3.90
N LYS A 76 -3.86 7.52 -3.68
CA LYS A 76 -2.67 7.37 -4.54
C LYS A 76 -2.16 5.92 -4.60
N ALA A 77 -2.09 5.25 -3.45
CA ALA A 77 -1.68 3.85 -3.39
C ALA A 77 -2.68 2.92 -4.09
N MET A 78 -3.98 3.15 -3.89
CA MET A 78 -5.04 2.35 -4.50
C MET A 78 -5.10 2.53 -6.03
N ASP A 79 -5.00 3.77 -6.52
CA ASP A 79 -4.94 4.06 -7.97
C ASP A 79 -3.72 3.37 -8.61
N TYR A 80 -2.61 3.27 -7.88
CA TYR A 80 -1.42 2.59 -8.35
C TYR A 80 -1.57 1.06 -8.38
N PHE A 81 -2.09 0.45 -7.32
CA PHE A 81 -2.24 -1.00 -7.22
C PHE A 81 -3.39 -1.54 -8.07
N PHE A 82 -4.48 -0.78 -8.15
CA PHE A 82 -5.72 -1.14 -8.83
C PHE A 82 -6.15 -0.01 -9.76
N PRO A 83 -5.40 0.25 -10.83
CA PRO A 83 -5.76 1.30 -11.78
C PRO A 83 -7.13 0.99 -12.38
N SER A 84 -8.04 1.96 -12.31
CA SER A 84 -9.28 1.91 -13.10
C SER A 84 -8.89 1.83 -14.58
N LYS A 85 -9.42 0.82 -15.29
CA LYS A 85 -9.28 0.69 -16.74
C LYS A 85 -10.06 1.77 -17.46
#